data_AF-A0A957V8B7-F1
#
_entry.id   AF-A0A957V8B7-F1
#
_cell.length_a   1.000
_cell.length_b   1.000
_cell.length_c   1.000
_cell.angle_alpha   90.00
_cell.angle_beta   90.00
_cell.angle_gamma   90.00
#
_symmetry.space_group_name_H-M   'P 1'
#
loop_
_entity.id
_entity.type
_entity.pdbx_description
1 polymer ?
#
loop_
_entity_poly.entity_id
_entity_poly.type
_entity_poly.pdbx_seq_one_letter_code
_entity_poly.pdbx_strand_id
1 'polypeptide(L)'
;MFQIAYDYEETWPEDESFRVEGHFAHQINVSPTVARRKANGFLAGYISMMVSAEQPTLRLSDTPFWQVPAVLTLPGLGETAVVGTIKVDAQSGNIIPLSPPQIKQMQELGYAIATHFASSPAPTG
;
A
#
# COMPACT_ATOMS: atom_id res chain seq x y z
N MET A 1 -15.54 -2.76 0.05
CA MET A 1 -15.58 -1.87 1.23
C MET A 1 -14.32 -1.02 1.18
N PHE A 2 -14.41 0.31 1.24
CA PHE A 2 -13.23 1.18 1.36
C PHE A 2 -13.16 1.69 2.79
N GLN A 3 -11.95 1.84 3.32
CA GLN A 3 -11.72 2.36 4.65
C GLN A 3 -11.16 3.78 4.55
N ILE A 4 -11.62 4.66 5.43
CA ILE A 4 -11.07 6.00 5.61
C ILE A 4 -10.22 5.97 6.87
N ALA A 5 -8.99 6.45 6.75
CA ALA A 5 -8.10 6.66 7.88
C ALA A 5 -7.64 8.11 7.90
N TYR A 6 -7.61 8.68 9.09
CA TYR A 6 -7.03 10.00 9.33
C TYR A 6 -5.59 9.81 9.84
N ASP A 7 -4.66 10.60 9.33
CA ASP A 7 -3.30 10.65 9.85
C ASP A 7 -3.19 11.88 10.76
N TYR A 8 -2.87 11.66 12.03
CA TYR A 8 -2.67 12.71 13.01
C TYR A 8 -1.17 12.80 13.29
N GLU A 9 -0.54 13.91 12.92
CA GLU A 9 0.91 14.06 12.93
C GLU A 9 1.47 14.54 14.29
N GLU A 10 0.63 14.78 15.30
CA GLU A 10 1.09 15.24 16.62
C GLU A 10 1.31 14.08 17.60
N THR A 11 2.15 14.32 18.61
CA THR A 11 2.49 13.34 19.64
C THR A 11 1.30 13.12 20.58
N TRP A 12 0.96 11.85 20.81
CA TRP A 12 -0.13 11.49 21.73
C TRP A 12 0.20 11.91 23.17
N PRO A 13 -0.67 12.64 23.88
CA PRO A 13 -0.41 13.01 25.27
C PRO A 13 -0.49 11.78 26.19
N GLU A 14 0.49 11.62 27.09
CA GLU A 14 0.66 10.39 27.89
C GLU A 14 -0.47 10.15 28.90
N ASP A 15 -0.95 11.20 29.58
CA ASP A 15 -1.91 11.08 30.68
C ASP A 15 -3.17 11.97 30.53
N GLU A 16 -3.35 12.62 29.36
CA GLU A 16 -4.45 13.55 29.13
C GLU A 16 -5.36 13.09 28.00
N SER A 17 -6.67 13.29 28.18
CA SER A 17 -7.63 13.07 27.11
C SER A 17 -7.47 14.14 26.03
N PHE A 18 -7.21 13.72 24.79
CA PHE A 18 -7.16 14.62 23.65
C PHE A 18 -8.50 14.66 22.90
N ARG A 19 -8.96 15.87 22.53
CA ARG A 19 -10.15 16.07 21.69
C ARG A 19 -9.71 16.36 20.26
N VAL A 20 -10.03 15.43 19.36
CA VAL A 20 -9.83 15.61 17.91
C VAL A 20 -11.13 16.16 17.31
N GLU A 21 -11.09 17.34 16.71
CA GLU A 21 -12.15 17.83 15.83
C GLU A 21 -11.64 17.87 14.40
N GLY A 22 -12.29 17.13 13.50
CA GLY A 22 -11.90 17.05 12.09
C GLY A 22 -13.02 17.52 11.18
N HIS A 23 -12.79 18.60 10.45
CA HIS A 23 -13.64 19.03 9.34
C HIS A 23 -12.85 18.93 8.04
N PHE A 24 -13.22 17.99 7.18
CA PHE A 24 -12.53 17.75 5.90
C PHE A 24 -13.48 18.01 4.75
N ALA A 25 -13.19 19.05 3.97
CA ALA A 25 -13.92 19.37 2.74
C ALA A 25 -13.01 19.15 1.53
N HIS A 26 -12.68 17.88 1.26
CA HIS A 26 -11.85 17.51 0.10
C HIS A 26 -12.71 16.84 -0.98
N GLN A 27 -12.52 17.27 -2.22
CA GLN A 27 -13.10 16.58 -3.37
C GLN A 27 -12.21 15.42 -3.78
N ILE A 28 -12.74 14.20 -3.67
CA ILE A 28 -12.06 12.97 -4.10
C ILE A 28 -12.50 12.63 -5.52
N ASN A 29 -11.63 12.88 -6.49
CA ASN A 29 -11.92 12.65 -7.91
C ASN A 29 -11.54 11.24 -8.38
N VAL A 30 -10.65 10.58 -7.64
CA VAL A 30 -10.13 9.27 -8.00
C VAL A 30 -10.83 8.22 -7.16
N SER A 31 -11.52 7.29 -7.80
CA SER A 31 -12.16 6.18 -7.09
C SER A 31 -11.11 5.16 -6.61
N PRO A 32 -11.43 4.35 -5.58
CA PRO A 32 -10.52 3.29 -5.11
C PRO A 32 -10.17 2.32 -6.24
N THR A 33 -11.12 1.99 -7.13
CA THR A 33 -10.87 1.10 -8.27
C THR A 33 -9.84 1.69 -9.24
N VAL A 34 -9.90 2.99 -9.53
CA VAL A 34 -8.93 3.68 -10.39
C VAL A 34 -7.56 3.72 -9.71
N ALA A 35 -7.50 4.03 -8.42
CA ALA A 35 -6.26 4.03 -7.65
C ALA A 35 -5.59 2.65 -7.65
N ARG A 36 -6.35 1.58 -7.37
CA ARG A 36 -5.85 0.19 -7.42
C ARG A 36 -5.32 -0.17 -8.80
N ARG A 37 -6.03 0.20 -9.88
CA ARG A 37 -5.59 -0.05 -11.25
C ARG A 37 -4.27 0.65 -11.58
N LYS A 38 -4.11 1.92 -11.18
CA LYS A 38 -2.86 2.67 -11.39
C LYS A 38 -1.70 2.09 -10.57
N ALA A 39 -1.95 1.73 -9.31
CA ALA A 39 -0.97 1.05 -8.47
C ALA A 39 -0.54 -0.31 -9.07
N ASN A 40 -1.49 -1.12 -9.56
CA ASN A 40 -1.20 -2.36 -10.27
C ASN A 40 -0.28 -2.15 -11.47
N GLY A 41 -0.55 -1.14 -12.30
CA GLY A 41 0.32 -0.82 -13.45
C GLY A 41 1.75 -0.45 -13.03
N PHE A 42 1.90 0.30 -11.94
CA PHE A 42 3.22 0.62 -11.38
C PHE A 42 3.94 -0.62 -10.85
N LEU A 43 3.27 -1.44 -10.04
CA LEU A 43 3.86 -2.65 -9.45
C LEU A 43 4.32 -3.63 -10.54
N ALA A 44 3.49 -3.82 -11.55
CA ALA A 44 3.81 -4.63 -12.72
C ALA A 44 5.04 -4.09 -13.48
N GLY A 45 5.12 -2.78 -13.69
CA GLY A 45 6.20 -2.16 -14.47
C GLY A 45 7.54 -2.07 -13.75
N TYR A 46 7.53 -1.91 -12.41
CA TYR A 46 8.73 -1.54 -11.66
C TYR A 46 9.11 -2.52 -10.56
N ILE A 47 8.20 -3.35 -10.05
CA ILE A 47 8.46 -4.23 -8.90
C ILE A 47 8.52 -5.68 -9.34
N SER A 48 7.40 -6.28 -9.74
CA SER A 48 7.31 -7.68 -10.15
C SER A 48 5.92 -8.01 -10.69
N MET A 49 5.84 -8.96 -11.63
CA MET A 49 4.57 -9.55 -12.08
C MET A 49 3.84 -10.35 -10.98
N MET A 50 4.56 -10.78 -9.94
CA MET A 50 3.99 -11.52 -8.81
C MET A 50 3.46 -10.60 -7.70
N VAL A 51 3.58 -9.28 -7.85
CA VAL A 51 3.12 -8.31 -6.85
C VAL A 51 1.90 -7.57 -7.38
N SER A 52 0.79 -7.66 -6.66
CA SER A 52 -0.47 -7.00 -6.99
C SER A 52 -0.86 -5.95 -5.95
N ALA A 53 -1.57 -4.93 -6.41
CA ALA A 53 -2.19 -3.92 -5.59
C ALA A 53 -3.45 -4.51 -4.94
N GLU A 54 -3.55 -4.36 -3.63
CA GLU A 54 -4.72 -4.75 -2.85
C GLU A 54 -5.72 -3.61 -2.64
N GLN A 55 -6.72 -3.84 -1.77
CA GLN A 55 -7.78 -2.88 -1.48
C GLN A 55 -7.22 -1.53 -0.97
N PRO A 56 -7.50 -0.42 -1.67
CA PRO A 56 -7.05 0.90 -1.22
C PRO A 56 -7.78 1.38 0.03
N THR A 57 -7.04 2.09 0.88
CA THR A 57 -7.54 2.86 2.03
C THR A 57 -7.32 4.34 1.76
N LEU A 58 -8.34 5.17 1.94
CA LEU A 58 -8.19 6.62 1.78
C LEU A 58 -7.52 7.20 3.03
N ARG A 59 -6.41 7.90 2.86
CA ARG A 59 -5.76 8.70 3.90
C ARG A 59 -6.15 10.17 3.70
N LEU A 60 -6.87 10.71 4.68
CA LEU A 60 -7.23 12.13 4.70
C LEU A 60 -6.12 12.93 5.38
N SER A 61 -5.62 13.93 4.66
CA SER A 61 -4.64 14.94 5.08
C SER A 61 -4.88 16.20 4.23
N ASP A 62 -4.00 17.20 4.32
CA ASP A 62 -4.02 18.37 3.42
C ASP A 62 -3.92 17.99 1.93
N THR A 63 -3.30 16.84 1.65
CA THR A 63 -3.18 16.25 0.30
C THR A 63 -3.67 14.80 0.33
N PRO A 64 -4.98 14.55 0.22
CA PRO A 64 -5.53 13.22 0.42
C PRO A 64 -4.98 12.24 -0.63
N PHE A 65 -4.67 11.02 -0.20
CA PHE A 65 -4.13 9.97 -1.06
C PHE A 65 -4.72 8.61 -0.74
N TRP A 66 -4.78 7.76 -1.76
CA TRP A 66 -5.06 6.34 -1.60
C TRP A 66 -3.78 5.62 -1.22
N GLN A 67 -3.82 4.94 -0.08
CA GLN A 67 -2.80 4.00 0.35
C GLN A 67 -3.16 2.60 -0.14
N VAL A 68 -2.32 2.02 -0.99
CA VAL A 68 -2.58 0.76 -1.68
C VAL A 68 -1.51 -0.26 -1.31
N PRO A 69 -1.83 -1.30 -0.53
CA PRO A 69 -0.84 -2.34 -0.19
C PRO A 69 -0.38 -3.08 -1.45
N ALA A 70 0.92 -3.37 -1.51
CA ALA A 70 1.52 -4.19 -2.57
C ALA A 70 1.76 -5.59 -2.00
N VAL A 71 1.02 -6.58 -2.48
CA VAL A 71 1.03 -7.95 -1.97
C VAL A 71 1.72 -8.87 -2.96
N LEU A 72 2.70 -9.61 -2.48
CA LEU A 72 3.33 -10.70 -3.20
C LEU A 72 2.43 -11.94 -3.15
N THR A 73 2.14 -12.50 -4.32
CA THR A 73 1.38 -13.73 -4.49
C THR A 73 2.27 -14.78 -5.14
N LEU A 74 2.52 -15.88 -4.42
CA LEU A 74 3.34 -16.98 -4.92
C LEU A 74 2.46 -18.12 -5.47
N PRO A 75 2.85 -18.73 -6.61
CA PRO A 75 2.14 -19.90 -7.13
C PRO A 75 2.05 -21.01 -6.08
N GLY A 76 0.85 -21.55 -5.87
CA GLY A 76 0.60 -22.64 -4.90
C GLY A 76 0.46 -22.20 -3.44
N LEU A 77 0.87 -20.97 -3.07
CA LEU A 77 0.69 -20.43 -1.71
C LEU A 77 -0.35 -19.31 -1.63
N GLY A 78 -0.67 -18.67 -2.76
CA GLY A 78 -1.59 -17.52 -2.78
C GLY A 78 -0.92 -16.24 -2.25
N GLU A 79 -1.72 -15.32 -1.73
CA GLU A 79 -1.24 -14.08 -1.12
C GLU A 79 -0.31 -14.39 0.06
N THR A 80 0.96 -14.03 -0.07
CA THR A 80 2.01 -14.46 0.85
C THR A 80 2.41 -13.35 1.82
N ALA A 81 2.63 -12.13 1.32
CA ALA A 81 3.13 -11.03 2.14
C ALA A 81 2.91 -9.65 1.51
N VAL A 82 2.77 -8.62 2.35
CA VAL A 82 2.86 -7.22 1.92
C VAL A 82 4.33 -6.85 1.77
N VAL A 83 4.77 -6.46 0.56
CA VAL A 83 6.15 -6.06 0.25
C VAL A 83 6.35 -4.55 0.24
N GLY A 84 5.27 -3.79 0.32
CA GLY A 84 5.31 -2.34 0.36
C GLY A 84 3.93 -1.72 0.18
N THR A 85 3.92 -0.44 -0.15
CA THR A 85 2.68 0.32 -0.31
C THR A 85 2.88 1.38 -1.39
N ILE A 86 1.89 1.50 -2.27
CA ILE A 86 1.81 2.53 -3.29
C ILE A 86 0.88 3.62 -2.82
N LYS A 87 1.32 4.87 -2.90
CA LYS A 87 0.50 6.04 -2.64
C LYS A 87 0.01 6.61 -3.97
N VAL A 88 -1.29 6.84 -4.10
CA VAL A 88 -1.91 7.45 -5.29
C VAL A 88 -2.62 8.71 -4.85
N ASP A 89 -2.25 9.86 -5.40
CA ASP A 89 -2.91 11.12 -5.12
C ASP A 89 -4.43 11.02 -5.40
N ALA A 90 -5.28 11.39 -4.44
CA ALA A 90 -6.73 11.13 -4.52
C ALA A 90 -7.48 12.14 -5.42
N GLN A 91 -6.80 13.18 -5.91
CA GLN A 91 -7.38 14.22 -6.75
C GLN A 91 -6.99 14.05 -8.23
N SER A 92 -5.71 13.82 -8.51
CA SER A 92 -5.13 13.65 -9.85
C SER A 92 -5.00 12.18 -10.27
N GLY A 93 -4.87 11.29 -9.28
CA GLY A 93 -4.60 9.89 -9.48
C GLY A 93 -3.15 9.62 -9.84
N ASN A 94 -2.25 10.58 -9.73
CA ASN A 94 -0.83 10.34 -9.99
C ASN A 94 -0.25 9.44 -8.90
N ILE A 95 0.67 8.55 -9.28
CA ILE A 95 1.46 7.80 -8.31
C ILE A 95 2.38 8.80 -7.61
N ILE A 96 2.31 8.86 -6.29
CA ILE A 96 3.28 9.62 -5.50
C ILE A 96 4.61 8.85 -5.62
N PRO A 97 5.68 9.46 -6.17
CA PRO A 97 6.87 8.71 -6.57
C PRO A 97 7.54 8.00 -5.40
N LEU A 98 7.91 6.73 -5.63
CA LEU A 98 8.88 6.05 -4.79
C LEU A 98 10.28 6.37 -5.28
N SER A 99 11.20 6.60 -4.33
CA SER A 99 12.62 6.74 -4.66
C SER A 99 13.20 5.42 -5.18
N PRO A 100 14.26 5.45 -6.00
CA PRO A 100 14.92 4.22 -6.48
C PRO A 100 15.32 3.25 -5.36
N PRO A 101 15.84 3.71 -4.19
CA PRO A 101 16.10 2.82 -3.06
C PRO A 101 14.85 2.12 -2.51
N GLN A 102 13.70 2.81 -2.45
CA GLN A 102 12.44 2.20 -2.01
C GLN A 102 11.95 1.13 -2.98
N ILE A 103 12.05 1.38 -4.29
CA ILE A 103 11.71 0.39 -5.32
C ILE A 103 12.62 -0.85 -5.16
N LYS A 104 13.93 -0.63 -5.01
CA LYS A 104 14.90 -1.72 -4.81
C LYS A 104 14.59 -2.52 -3.54
N GLN A 105 14.26 -1.85 -2.44
CA GLN A 105 13.89 -2.51 -1.18
C GLN A 105 12.65 -3.39 -1.36
N MET A 106 11.62 -2.93 -2.06
CA MET A 106 10.42 -3.73 -2.35
C MET A 106 10.75 -4.97 -3.20
N GLN A 107 11.62 -4.82 -4.20
CA GLN A 107 12.08 -5.94 -5.03
C GLN A 107 12.88 -6.95 -4.22
N GLU A 108 13.84 -6.49 -3.41
CA GLU A 108 14.69 -7.32 -2.56
C GLU A 108 13.87 -8.07 -1.51
N LEU A 109 12.90 -7.41 -0.89
CA LEU A 109 11.99 -8.04 0.07
C LEU A 109 11.14 -9.12 -0.61
N GLY A 110 10.56 -8.83 -1.78
CA GLY A 110 9.79 -9.82 -2.54
C GLY A 110 10.63 -11.04 -2.94
N TYR A 111 11.88 -10.81 -3.37
CA TYR A 111 12.82 -11.88 -3.70
C TYR A 111 13.18 -12.73 -2.48
N ALA A 112 13.54 -12.10 -1.36
CA ALA A 112 13.92 -12.80 -0.14
C ALA A 112 12.80 -13.73 0.37
N ILE A 113 11.55 -13.25 0.34
CA ILE A 113 10.38 -14.04 0.72
C ILE A 113 10.19 -15.22 -0.24
N ALA A 114 10.26 -14.99 -1.55
CA ALA A 114 10.14 -16.05 -2.54
C ALA A 114 11.22 -17.14 -2.38
N THR A 115 12.48 -16.76 -2.15
CA THR A 115 13.60 -17.69 -1.94
C THR A 115 13.44 -18.49 -0.65
N HIS A 116 12.95 -17.86 0.42
CA HIS A 116 12.66 -18.54 1.67
C HIS A 116 11.64 -19.67 1.48
N PHE A 117 10.53 -19.40 0.78
CA PHE A 117 9.51 -20.42 0.51
C PHE A 117 9.94 -21.48 -0.50
N ALA A 118 10.77 -21.14 -1.48
CA ALA A 118 11.32 -22.13 -2.42
C ALA A 118 12.30 -23.12 -1.75
N SER A 119 12.94 -22.70 -0.66
CA SER A 119 13.94 -23.50 0.07
C SER A 119 13.33 -24.31 1.23
N SER A 120 12.08 -24.05 1.60
CA SER A 120 11.35 -24.85 2.59
C SER A 120 10.55 -25.94 1.87
N PRO A 121 10.87 -27.25 2.05
CA PRO A 121 10.07 -28.31 1.44
C PRO A 121 8.64 -28.26 1.99
N ALA A 122 7.66 -28.48 1.12
CA ALA A 122 6.26 -28.59 1.50
C ALA A 122 6.10 -29.65 2.61
N PRO A 123 5.28 -29.40 3.66
CA PRO A 123 4.94 -30.46 4.59
C PRO A 123 4.21 -31.55 3.80
N THR A 124 4.81 -32.73 3.74
CA THR A 124 4.16 -33.95 3.27
C THR A 124 2.95 -34.22 4.14
N GLY A 125 1.76 -33.93 3.61
CA GLY A 125 0.48 -34.43 4.12
C GLY A 125 0.08 -35.68 3.37
#